data_AF-A0A1W9SH40-F1
#
_entry.id   AF-A0A1W9SH40-F1
#
_cell.length_a   1.000
_cell.length_b   1.000
_cell.length_c   1.000
_cell.angle_alpha   90.00
_cell.angle_beta   90.00
_cell.angle_gamma   90.00
#
_symmetry.space_group_name_H-M   'P 1'
#
loop_
_entity.id
_entity.type
_entity.pdbx_description
1 polymer ?
#
loop_
_entity_poly.entity_id
_entity_poly.type
_entity_poly.pdbx_seq_one_letter_code
_entity_poly.pdbx_strand_id
1 'polypeptide(L)'
;MINAENEKYYLGIDIGSVSISLVLINQKKQIIQSDYHIHKGNISSALIKQLEKIDLSKVHQIGYNHKSADFFNQGFSINEQVALIKGVQYEREKIGSILAIGGETFGLILFDSDHQYKKYIANSSCAAGTGAFLDQQAERLGLSSSAELSKLAESFGDAPPKIATRCAVFAKTDLIHCQQQGHSIEAISAGLCKGLAQNIADTLTKGISLRQPVIVVGGVSKNKKVMSYLSEIIGSPIEITKKSVLSGAIGCALLAQENDSNVSNKTDFSITSIIKSQLQDKQYFFPPLSSKLSVFADFTDHKHFVQNNVEVDIYELPEIRRKIPVYMGIDIGSTSTKAMIMDAEAGDKIYIGLYTRTMGQPIKATQSIFRVIREIEKENRIRFSFKGVGTTGSGRKFIQKVLNADLAIDEITAHARAGGIII
;
A
#
# COMPACT_ATOMS: atom_id res chain seq x y z
N MET A 1 -54.01 7.67 5.09
CA MET A 1 -52.89 7.21 4.26
C MET A 1 -51.95 8.40 4.09
N ILE A 2 -50.80 8.39 4.75
CA ILE A 2 -49.81 9.48 4.66
C ILE A 2 -48.99 9.22 3.39
N ASN A 3 -48.97 10.18 2.47
CA ASN A 3 -48.30 10.11 1.17
C ASN A 3 -46.84 9.64 1.31
N ALA A 4 -46.54 8.47 0.74
CA ALA A 4 -45.18 7.91 0.65
C ALA A 4 -44.33 8.55 -0.47
N GLU A 5 -44.83 9.59 -1.16
CA GLU A 5 -44.27 10.08 -2.42
C GLU A 5 -43.32 11.29 -2.32
N ASN A 6 -42.85 11.69 -1.13
CA ASN A 6 -41.98 12.89 -1.01
C ASN A 6 -40.86 12.81 0.04
N GLU A 7 -40.37 11.62 0.38
CA GLU A 7 -39.17 11.50 1.23
C GLU A 7 -37.94 11.95 0.44
N LYS A 8 -37.29 13.03 0.86
CA LYS A 8 -36.02 13.50 0.26
C LYS A 8 -34.85 12.66 0.78
N TYR A 9 -33.93 12.33 -0.12
CA TYR A 9 -32.68 11.64 0.24
C TYR A 9 -31.47 12.50 -0.10
N TYR A 10 -30.41 12.39 0.70
CA TYR A 10 -29.19 13.17 0.55
C TYR A 10 -28.00 12.23 0.44
N LEU A 11 -27.19 12.42 -0.60
CA LEU A 11 -26.05 11.57 -0.89
C LEU A 11 -24.76 12.29 -0.52
N GLY A 12 -23.97 11.69 0.36
CA GLY A 12 -22.64 12.13 0.71
C GLY A 12 -21.58 11.27 0.05
N ILE A 13 -20.57 11.91 -0.53
CA ILE A 13 -19.46 11.25 -1.24
C ILE A 13 -18.15 11.77 -0.69
N ASP A 14 -17.29 10.87 -0.24
CA ASP A 14 -15.93 11.21 0.21
C ASP A 14 -14.93 10.40 -0.60
N ILE A 15 -14.24 11.07 -1.52
CA ILE A 15 -13.17 10.49 -2.33
C ILE A 15 -11.84 10.83 -1.65
N GLY A 16 -11.27 9.84 -0.97
CA GLY A 16 -9.92 9.91 -0.42
C GLY A 16 -8.87 9.52 -1.45
N SER A 17 -7.62 9.41 -1.00
CA SER A 17 -6.50 9.06 -1.89
C SER A 17 -6.45 7.58 -2.29
N VAL A 18 -7.07 6.70 -1.51
CA VAL A 18 -7.06 5.24 -1.72
C VAL A 18 -8.46 4.65 -1.82
N SER A 19 -9.48 5.33 -1.27
CA SER A 19 -10.84 4.80 -1.12
C SER A 19 -11.92 5.84 -1.40
N ILE A 20 -13.11 5.35 -1.74
CA ILE A 20 -14.35 6.12 -1.90
C ILE A 20 -15.37 5.62 -0.88
N SER A 21 -15.95 6.56 -0.14
CA SER A 21 -17.08 6.32 0.77
C SER A 21 -18.32 7.00 0.22
N LEU A 22 -19.44 6.27 0.20
CA LEU A 22 -20.76 6.77 -0.20
C LEU A 22 -21.77 6.51 0.91
N VAL A 23 -22.59 7.51 1.22
CA VAL A 23 -23.63 7.40 2.25
C VAL A 23 -24.89 8.11 1.78
N LEU A 24 -26.00 7.38 1.70
CA LEU A 24 -27.33 7.91 1.44
C LEU A 24 -28.09 8.01 2.75
N ILE A 25 -28.57 9.21 3.09
CA ILE A 25 -29.43 9.46 4.25
C ILE A 25 -30.82 9.94 3.82
N ASN A 26 -31.84 9.68 4.64
CA ASN A 26 -33.15 10.32 4.48
C ASN A 26 -33.23 11.67 5.22
N GLN A 27 -34.37 12.36 5.11
CA GLN A 27 -34.65 13.61 5.83
C GLN A 27 -34.47 13.51 7.35
N LYS A 28 -34.70 12.32 7.94
CA LYS A 28 -34.53 12.07 9.37
C LYS A 28 -33.08 11.78 9.76
N LYS A 29 -32.12 11.99 8.86
CA LYS A 29 -30.69 11.73 9.04
C LYS A 29 -30.38 10.24 9.26
N GLN A 30 -31.27 9.33 8.89
CA GLN A 30 -31.04 7.90 9.00
C GLN A 30 -30.29 7.42 7.76
N ILE A 31 -29.22 6.65 7.95
CA ILE A 31 -28.47 6.05 6.85
C ILE A 31 -29.32 4.92 6.26
N ILE A 32 -29.65 5.06 4.98
CA ILE A 32 -30.44 4.09 4.21
C ILE A 32 -29.52 3.12 3.49
N GLN A 33 -28.42 3.64 2.95
CA GLN A 33 -27.44 2.86 2.21
C GLN A 33 -26.05 3.47 2.41
N SER A 34 -25.03 2.62 2.43
CA SER A 34 -23.63 3.05 2.45
C SER A 34 -22.74 2.07 1.72
N ASP A 35 -21.69 2.56 1.09
CA ASP A 35 -20.68 1.73 0.43
C ASP A 35 -19.27 2.31 0.71
N TYR A 36 -18.28 1.43 0.82
CA TYR A 36 -16.87 1.78 1.04
C TYR A 36 -16.01 0.91 0.11
N HIS A 37 -15.26 1.54 -0.78
CA HIS A 37 -14.51 0.83 -1.81
C HIS A 37 -13.10 1.37 -1.99
N ILE A 38 -12.12 0.50 -2.23
CA ILE A 38 -10.74 0.88 -2.53
C ILE A 38 -10.60 1.03 -4.04
N HIS A 39 -10.33 2.24 -4.55
CA HIS A 39 -10.37 2.53 -5.98
C HIS A 39 -9.07 2.16 -6.74
N LYS A 40 -7.96 1.90 -6.03
CA LYS A 40 -6.65 1.52 -6.62
C LYS A 40 -6.20 2.46 -7.77
N GLY A 41 -6.40 3.77 -7.59
CA GLY A 41 -6.12 4.79 -8.61
C GLY A 41 -7.19 4.98 -9.70
N ASN A 42 -8.17 4.07 -9.83
CA ASN A 42 -9.26 4.20 -10.81
C ASN A 42 -10.53 4.77 -10.16
N ILE A 43 -10.47 6.05 -9.77
CA ILE A 43 -11.54 6.76 -9.05
C ILE A 43 -12.85 6.75 -9.83
N SER A 44 -12.83 7.15 -11.11
CA SER A 44 -14.02 7.33 -11.93
C SER A 44 -14.79 6.01 -12.12
N SER A 45 -14.10 4.92 -12.47
CA SER A 45 -14.76 3.61 -12.61
C SER A 45 -15.30 3.10 -11.27
N ALA A 46 -14.56 3.28 -10.18
CA ALA A 46 -15.01 2.90 -8.84
C ALA A 46 -16.26 3.68 -8.42
N LEU A 47 -16.27 5.00 -8.62
CA LEU A 47 -17.40 5.86 -8.30
C LEU A 47 -18.66 5.47 -9.09
N ILE A 48 -18.54 5.28 -10.40
CA ILE A 48 -19.65 4.84 -11.27
C ILE A 48 -20.26 3.54 -10.74
N LYS A 49 -19.43 2.52 -10.48
CA LYS A 49 -19.89 1.22 -9.95
C LYS A 49 -20.62 1.33 -8.62
N GLN A 50 -20.27 2.30 -7.78
CA GLN A 50 -20.98 2.52 -6.51
C GLN A 50 -22.28 3.30 -6.71
N LEU A 51 -22.29 4.31 -7.59
CA LEU A 51 -23.49 5.09 -7.92
C LEU A 51 -24.55 4.26 -8.66
N GLU A 52 -24.16 3.29 -9.48
CA GLU A 52 -25.09 2.34 -10.14
C GLU A 52 -25.94 1.54 -9.15
N LYS A 53 -25.48 1.40 -7.90
CA LYS A 53 -26.21 0.69 -6.83
C LYS A 53 -27.21 1.60 -6.11
N ILE A 54 -27.28 2.88 -6.45
CA ILE A 54 -28.13 3.88 -5.80
C ILE A 54 -29.19 4.35 -6.79
N ASP A 55 -30.44 4.37 -6.36
CA ASP A 55 -31.53 4.98 -7.12
C ASP A 55 -31.43 6.51 -7.07
N LEU A 56 -30.65 7.07 -8.00
CA LEU A 56 -30.38 8.51 -8.08
C LEU A 56 -31.64 9.35 -8.33
N SER A 57 -32.74 8.75 -8.84
CA SER A 57 -34.01 9.47 -9.08
C SER A 57 -34.67 9.98 -7.79
N LYS A 58 -34.32 9.35 -6.65
CA LYS A 58 -34.78 9.71 -5.30
C LYS A 58 -33.83 10.65 -4.57
N VAL A 59 -32.60 10.82 -5.07
CA VAL A 59 -31.62 11.71 -4.45
C VAL A 59 -32.05 13.16 -4.70
N HIS A 60 -32.23 13.89 -3.62
CA HIS A 60 -32.61 15.29 -3.65
C HIS A 60 -31.40 16.22 -3.75
N GLN A 61 -30.30 15.88 -3.07
CA GLN A 61 -29.06 16.63 -3.15
C GLN A 61 -27.84 15.78 -2.87
N ILE A 62 -26.71 16.17 -3.46
CA ILE A 62 -25.40 15.53 -3.30
C ILE A 62 -24.43 16.48 -2.62
N GLY A 63 -23.67 15.99 -1.65
CA GLY A 63 -22.51 16.64 -1.07
C GLY A 63 -21.25 15.80 -1.32
N TYR A 64 -20.15 16.45 -1.66
CA TYR A 64 -18.86 15.78 -1.85
C TYR A 64 -17.72 16.57 -1.21
N ASN A 65 -16.65 15.88 -0.83
CA ASN A 65 -15.48 16.52 -0.23
C ASN A 65 -14.76 17.43 -1.24
N HIS A 66 -14.27 18.59 -0.78
CA HIS A 66 -13.76 19.64 -1.67
C HIS A 66 -12.59 19.21 -2.56
N LYS A 67 -11.73 18.32 -2.04
CA LYS A 67 -10.58 17.78 -2.78
C LYS A 67 -10.98 17.00 -4.05
N SER A 68 -12.23 16.56 -4.13
CA SER A 68 -12.75 15.83 -5.28
C SER A 68 -13.63 16.69 -6.18
N ALA A 69 -13.69 18.01 -5.99
CA ALA A 69 -14.59 18.88 -6.74
C ALA A 69 -14.42 18.76 -8.26
N ASP A 70 -13.20 18.51 -8.74
CA ASP A 70 -12.92 18.30 -10.15
C ASP A 70 -13.60 17.06 -10.77
N PHE A 71 -14.09 16.12 -9.95
CA PHE A 71 -14.84 14.96 -10.42
C PHE A 71 -16.34 15.23 -10.59
N PHE A 72 -16.85 16.36 -10.10
CA PHE A 72 -18.29 16.62 -10.00
C PHE A 72 -18.71 17.84 -10.81
N ASN A 73 -19.79 17.70 -11.58
CA ASN A 73 -20.47 18.81 -12.28
C ASN A 73 -21.60 19.41 -11.45
N GLN A 74 -22.16 18.65 -10.51
CA GLN A 74 -23.32 19.03 -9.71
C GLN A 74 -23.15 18.61 -8.25
N GLY A 75 -23.88 19.26 -7.35
CA GLY A 75 -23.82 19.03 -5.90
C GLY A 75 -22.94 20.04 -5.17
N PHE A 76 -22.91 19.93 -3.85
CA PHE A 76 -22.19 20.86 -2.99
C PHE A 76 -20.78 20.37 -2.66
N SER A 77 -19.79 21.22 -2.94
CA SER A 77 -18.43 21.04 -2.49
C SER A 77 -18.31 21.41 -1.01
N ILE A 78 -17.82 20.48 -0.19
CA ILE A 78 -17.81 20.61 1.28
C ILE A 78 -16.38 20.45 1.79
N ASN A 79 -15.98 21.34 2.70
CA ASN A 79 -14.66 21.24 3.33
C ASN A 79 -14.52 19.90 4.09
N GLU A 80 -13.40 19.21 3.88
CA GLU A 80 -13.15 17.87 4.45
C GLU A 80 -13.15 17.85 5.98
N GLN A 81 -12.57 18.86 6.63
CA GLN A 81 -12.53 18.92 8.09
C GLN A 81 -13.94 19.12 8.65
N VAL A 82 -14.72 20.02 8.06
CA VAL A 82 -16.11 20.28 8.49
C VAL A 82 -16.98 19.03 8.28
N ALA A 83 -16.85 18.35 7.13
CA ALA A 83 -17.52 17.08 6.89
C ALA A 83 -17.12 16.04 7.95
N LEU A 84 -15.83 15.87 8.21
CA LEU A 84 -15.35 14.87 9.16
C LEU A 84 -15.88 15.14 10.57
N ILE A 85 -15.81 16.39 11.05
CA ILE A 85 -16.35 16.80 12.35
C ILE A 85 -17.84 16.46 12.43
N LYS A 86 -18.62 16.85 11.42
CA LYS A 86 -20.06 16.59 11.37
C LYS A 86 -20.39 15.11 11.37
N GLY A 87 -19.62 14.31 10.62
CA GLY A 87 -19.77 12.87 10.56
C GLY A 87 -19.43 12.16 11.87
N VAL A 88 -18.46 12.67 12.63
CA VAL A 88 -18.17 12.16 13.98
C VAL A 88 -19.28 12.56 14.95
N GLN A 89 -19.74 13.82 14.89
CA GLN A 89 -20.85 14.33 15.72
C GLN A 89 -22.15 13.54 15.52
N TYR A 90 -22.35 12.98 14.33
CA TYR A 90 -23.48 12.09 14.06
C TYR A 90 -23.47 10.81 14.91
N GLU A 91 -22.30 10.26 15.24
CA GLU A 91 -22.19 9.05 16.06
C GLU A 91 -21.86 9.33 17.53
N ARG A 92 -21.35 10.53 17.85
CA ARG A 92 -20.88 10.91 19.19
C ARG A 92 -21.22 12.35 19.52
N GLU A 93 -21.98 12.53 20.59
CA GLU A 93 -22.32 13.87 21.10
C GLU A 93 -21.11 14.61 21.68
N LYS A 94 -20.22 13.90 22.38
CA LYS A 94 -19.04 14.46 23.03
C LYS A 94 -17.78 14.15 22.23
N ILE A 95 -17.03 15.18 21.87
CA ILE A 95 -15.77 15.08 21.13
C ILE A 95 -14.73 15.93 21.85
N GLY A 96 -13.57 15.33 22.15
CA GLY A 96 -12.42 16.05 22.67
C GLY A 96 -11.37 16.30 21.58
N SER A 97 -11.02 15.28 20.80
CA SER A 97 -10.06 15.39 19.70
C SER A 97 -10.39 14.34 18.63
N ILE A 98 -10.14 14.64 17.36
CA ILE A 98 -10.35 13.68 16.27
C ILE A 98 -9.01 13.39 15.59
N LEU A 99 -8.63 12.11 15.53
CA LEU A 99 -7.52 11.60 14.73
C LEU A 99 -8.08 10.97 13.44
N ALA A 100 -7.88 11.63 12.32
CA ALA A 100 -8.22 11.12 10.99
C ALA A 100 -7.01 10.40 10.41
N ILE A 101 -7.08 9.09 10.19
CA ILE A 101 -5.92 8.32 9.70
C ILE A 101 -6.31 7.54 8.44
N GLY A 102 -5.90 8.08 7.30
CA GLY A 102 -6.22 7.57 5.96
C GLY A 102 -5.08 6.82 5.27
N GLY A 103 -5.25 6.66 3.96
CA GLY A 103 -4.30 5.94 3.10
C GLY A 103 -2.98 6.69 2.89
N GLU A 104 -3.01 7.99 2.63
CA GLU A 104 -1.79 8.80 2.37
C GLU A 104 -1.66 10.01 3.28
N THR A 105 -2.72 10.33 4.02
CA THR A 105 -2.73 11.47 4.95
C THR A 105 -3.31 11.05 6.28
N PHE A 106 -2.82 11.69 7.33
CA PHE A 106 -3.40 11.63 8.65
C PHE A 106 -3.36 13.01 9.30
N GLY A 107 -4.32 13.30 10.16
CA GLY A 107 -4.43 14.59 10.82
C GLY A 107 -5.15 14.53 12.15
N LEU A 108 -4.95 15.59 12.94
CA LEU A 108 -5.50 15.82 14.25
C LEU A 108 -6.35 17.10 14.21
N ILE A 109 -7.62 16.98 14.54
CA ILE A 109 -8.53 18.11 14.77
C ILE A 109 -8.65 18.30 16.28
N LEU A 110 -8.34 19.53 16.73
CA LEU A 110 -8.42 19.96 18.12
C LEU A 110 -9.59 20.90 18.33
N PHE A 111 -10.19 20.78 19.51
CA PHE A 111 -11.25 21.65 20.00
C PHE A 111 -10.78 22.41 21.26
N ASP A 112 -11.35 23.58 21.51
CA ASP A 112 -11.10 24.37 22.73
C ASP A 112 -11.98 23.93 23.92
N SER A 113 -12.02 24.74 24.98
CA SER A 113 -12.84 24.50 26.18
C SER A 113 -14.33 24.52 25.91
N ASP A 114 -14.76 25.28 24.90
CA ASP A 114 -16.16 25.53 24.55
C ASP A 114 -16.61 24.62 23.39
N HIS A 115 -15.85 23.55 23.15
CA HIS A 115 -16.06 22.57 22.09
C HIS A 115 -16.06 23.16 20.67
N GLN A 116 -15.44 24.33 20.48
CA GLN A 116 -15.29 24.94 19.16
C GLN A 116 -14.02 24.45 18.47
N TYR A 117 -14.04 24.44 17.14
CA TYR A 117 -12.87 24.10 16.34
C TYR A 117 -11.71 25.05 16.66
N LYS A 118 -10.57 24.50 17.05
CA LYS A 118 -9.37 25.27 17.40
C LYS A 118 -8.32 25.22 16.30
N LYS A 119 -7.94 24.02 15.88
CA LYS A 119 -6.82 23.84 14.93
C LYS A 119 -6.85 22.46 14.29
N TYR A 120 -6.32 22.38 13.08
CA TYR A 120 -5.97 21.16 12.38
C TYR A 120 -4.46 21.02 12.22
N ILE A 121 -3.93 19.82 12.42
CA ILE A 121 -2.51 19.45 12.26
C ILE A 121 -2.48 18.19 11.40
N ALA A 122 -1.61 18.13 10.40
CA ALA A 122 -1.51 16.98 9.50
C ALA A 122 -0.06 16.66 9.15
N ASN A 123 0.17 15.46 8.63
CA ASN A 123 1.46 15.10 8.04
C ASN A 123 1.72 15.87 6.73
N SER A 124 3.00 16.07 6.42
CA SER A 124 3.44 16.50 5.08
C SER A 124 3.07 15.45 4.02
N SER A 125 3.05 15.81 2.74
CA SER A 125 2.66 14.98 1.57
C SER A 125 3.44 13.67 1.35
N CYS A 126 4.32 13.27 2.28
CA CYS A 126 4.98 11.98 2.23
C CYS A 126 4.01 10.87 2.65
N ALA A 127 3.83 9.86 1.78
CA ALA A 127 3.08 8.64 2.07
C ALA A 127 3.73 7.75 3.16
N ALA A 128 4.81 8.20 3.79
CA ALA A 128 5.44 7.47 4.85
C ALA A 128 4.64 7.56 6.16
N GLY A 129 4.44 6.39 6.77
CA GLY A 129 3.69 6.26 8.01
C GLY A 129 2.20 6.57 7.88
N THR A 130 1.57 6.14 6.79
CA THR A 130 0.11 6.15 6.55
C THR A 130 -0.41 4.73 6.28
N GLY A 131 -1.70 4.55 5.95
CA GLY A 131 -2.24 3.23 5.58
C GLY A 131 -1.55 2.59 4.36
N ALA A 132 -1.28 3.38 3.32
CA ALA A 132 -0.62 2.94 2.09
C ALA A 132 0.80 2.42 2.34
N PHE A 133 1.48 2.92 3.38
CA PHE A 133 2.78 2.37 3.79
C PHE A 133 2.66 0.88 4.16
N LEU A 134 1.62 0.51 4.93
CA LEU A 134 1.37 -0.89 5.28
C LEU A 134 0.92 -1.73 4.08
N ASP A 135 0.14 -1.16 3.15
CA ASP A 135 -0.22 -1.85 1.90
C ASP A 135 1.03 -2.23 1.09
N GLN A 136 1.97 -1.28 0.93
CA GLN A 136 3.24 -1.52 0.26
C GLN A 136 4.12 -2.54 0.99
N GLN A 137 4.11 -2.55 2.32
CA GLN A 137 4.91 -3.52 3.09
C GLN A 137 4.28 -4.92 3.04
N ALA A 138 2.95 -5.02 3.05
CA ALA A 138 2.25 -6.28 2.90
C ALA A 138 2.62 -6.97 1.58
N GLU A 139 2.59 -6.23 0.45
CA GLU A 139 2.98 -6.77 -0.85
C GLU A 139 4.43 -7.30 -0.84
N ARG A 140 5.36 -6.56 -0.20
CA ARG A 140 6.78 -6.96 -0.10
C ARG A 140 7.00 -8.23 0.71
N LEU A 141 6.18 -8.43 1.74
CA LEU A 141 6.18 -9.64 2.56
C LEU A 141 5.42 -10.79 1.90
N GLY A 142 4.88 -10.59 0.69
CA GLY A 142 4.06 -11.57 -0.02
C GLY A 142 2.70 -11.83 0.60
N LEU A 143 2.17 -10.85 1.34
CA LEU A 143 0.83 -10.87 1.90
C LEU A 143 -0.17 -10.27 0.91
N SER A 144 -1.42 -10.71 0.99
CA SER A 144 -2.51 -10.27 0.13
C SER A 144 -2.96 -8.82 0.38
N SER A 145 -2.80 -8.33 1.62
CA SER A 145 -3.26 -6.99 2.02
C SER A 145 -2.68 -6.53 3.36
N SER A 146 -2.76 -5.23 3.65
CA SER A 146 -2.51 -4.70 5.00
C SER A 146 -3.44 -5.26 6.07
N ALA A 147 -4.62 -5.79 5.70
CA ALA A 147 -5.53 -6.47 6.62
C ALA A 147 -4.97 -7.83 7.07
N GLU A 148 -4.32 -8.57 6.17
CA GLU A 148 -3.59 -9.79 6.53
C GLU A 148 -2.39 -9.48 7.44
N LEU A 149 -1.62 -8.44 7.09
CA LEU A 149 -0.53 -7.93 7.92
C LEU A 149 -1.02 -7.58 9.33
N SER A 150 -2.15 -6.88 9.45
CA SER A 150 -2.77 -6.56 10.75
C SER A 150 -3.08 -7.81 11.57
N LYS A 151 -3.64 -8.85 10.95
CA LYS A 151 -3.98 -10.10 11.65
C LYS A 151 -2.75 -10.83 12.17
N LEU A 152 -1.68 -10.89 11.36
CA LEU A 152 -0.40 -11.47 11.79
C LEU A 152 0.26 -10.66 12.91
N ALA A 153 0.14 -9.33 12.86
CA ALA A 153 0.60 -8.44 13.92
C ALA A 153 -0.19 -8.62 15.23
N GLU A 154 -1.50 -8.92 15.14
CA GLU A 154 -2.36 -9.20 16.29
C GLU A 154 -1.97 -10.50 17.01
N SER A 155 -1.54 -11.53 16.28
CA SER A 155 -1.09 -12.80 16.89
C SER A 155 0.28 -12.72 17.55
N PHE A 156 1.03 -11.62 17.40
CA PHE A 156 2.34 -11.44 18.00
C PHE A 156 2.25 -10.81 19.40
N GLY A 157 2.73 -11.52 20.41
CA GLY A 157 2.64 -11.13 21.83
C GLY A 157 3.90 -10.51 22.43
N ASP A 158 5.07 -10.71 21.81
CA ASP A 158 6.35 -10.23 22.35
C ASP A 158 6.70 -8.79 21.89
N ALA A 159 7.85 -8.29 22.34
CA ALA A 159 8.39 -7.02 21.88
C ALA A 159 8.77 -7.10 20.38
N PRO A 160 8.16 -6.30 19.50
CA PRO A 160 8.46 -6.38 18.07
C PRO A 160 9.82 -5.75 17.74
N PRO A 161 10.47 -6.19 16.63
CA PRO A 161 11.67 -5.55 16.13
C PRO A 161 11.42 -4.08 15.77
N LYS A 162 12.47 -3.26 15.88
CA LYS A 162 12.43 -1.88 15.41
C LYS A 162 12.61 -1.85 13.90
N ILE A 163 11.69 -1.18 13.21
CA ILE A 163 11.70 -1.03 11.76
C ILE A 163 11.50 0.45 11.44
N ALA A 164 12.32 1.01 10.55
CA ALA A 164 12.16 2.36 10.04
C ALA A 164 10.85 2.48 9.25
N THR A 165 9.87 3.20 9.80
CA THR A 165 8.54 3.40 9.19
C THR A 165 8.33 4.79 8.61
N ARG A 166 9.28 5.71 8.81
CA ARG A 166 9.25 7.09 8.29
C ARG A 166 9.62 7.21 6.81
N CYS A 167 10.13 6.15 6.18
CA CYS A 167 10.38 6.13 4.75
C CYS A 167 10.21 4.72 4.21
N ALA A 168 9.35 4.55 3.22
CA ALA A 168 9.13 3.26 2.57
C ALA A 168 10.39 2.71 1.89
N VAL A 169 11.39 3.54 1.59
CA VAL A 169 12.69 3.10 1.05
C VAL A 169 13.54 2.45 2.14
N PHE A 170 13.71 3.11 3.29
CA PHE A 170 14.49 2.55 4.40
C PHE A 170 13.82 1.34 5.04
N ALA A 171 12.48 1.33 5.09
CA ALA A 171 11.72 0.16 5.53
C ALA A 171 12.13 -1.11 4.76
N LYS A 172 12.47 -1.01 3.46
CA LYS A 172 12.90 -2.18 2.68
C LYS A 172 14.13 -2.83 3.29
N THR A 173 15.16 -2.03 3.56
CA THR A 173 16.43 -2.50 4.11
C THR A 173 16.23 -3.12 5.49
N ASP A 174 15.43 -2.48 6.34
CA ASP A 174 15.16 -2.98 7.69
C ASP A 174 14.35 -4.27 7.68
N LEU A 175 13.39 -4.43 6.76
CA LEU A 175 12.63 -5.67 6.61
C LEU A 175 13.54 -6.85 6.29
N ILE A 176 14.47 -6.67 5.35
CA ILE A 176 15.45 -7.70 5.00
C ILE A 176 16.36 -7.99 6.20
N HIS A 177 16.81 -6.95 6.89
CA HIS A 177 17.65 -7.11 8.07
C HIS A 177 16.95 -7.92 9.16
N CYS A 178 15.68 -7.61 9.45
CA CYS A 178 14.87 -8.36 10.41
C CYS A 178 14.70 -9.83 9.98
N GLN A 179 14.47 -10.09 8.69
CA GLN A 179 14.37 -11.45 8.16
C GLN A 179 15.68 -12.23 8.35
N GLN A 180 16.84 -11.59 8.17
CA GLN A 180 18.14 -12.23 8.39
C GLN A 180 18.43 -12.53 9.86
N GLN A 181 17.88 -11.73 10.76
CA GLN A 181 17.93 -11.98 12.20
C GLN A 181 16.97 -13.10 12.62
N GLY A 182 16.16 -13.63 11.70
CA GLY A 182 15.23 -14.71 11.96
C GLY A 182 13.90 -14.27 12.55
N HIS A 183 13.56 -12.97 12.48
CA HIS A 183 12.25 -12.50 12.92
C HIS A 183 11.15 -13.09 12.03
N SER A 184 10.09 -13.59 12.68
CA SER A 184 8.92 -14.11 11.97
C SER A 184 8.14 -13.00 11.27
N ILE A 185 7.27 -13.37 10.32
CA ILE A 185 6.44 -12.40 9.60
C ILE A 185 5.47 -11.70 10.57
N GLU A 186 4.99 -12.38 11.61
CA GLU A 186 4.18 -11.85 12.69
C GLU A 186 4.93 -10.76 13.48
N ALA A 187 6.19 -11.05 13.86
CA ALA A 187 7.05 -10.10 14.57
C ALA A 187 7.30 -8.84 13.70
N ILE A 188 7.65 -9.04 12.44
CA ILE A 188 7.88 -7.96 11.48
C ILE A 188 6.61 -7.13 11.27
N SER A 189 5.45 -7.78 11.10
CA SER A 189 4.15 -7.12 10.94
C SER A 189 3.80 -6.27 12.17
N ALA A 190 4.06 -6.80 13.38
CA ALA A 190 3.91 -6.04 14.62
C ALA A 190 4.86 -4.85 14.72
N GLY A 191 6.10 -4.98 14.25
CA GLY A 191 7.07 -3.89 14.17
C GLY A 191 6.63 -2.76 13.24
N LEU A 192 6.09 -3.12 12.07
CA LEU A 192 5.51 -2.18 11.11
C LEU A 192 4.29 -1.44 11.69
N CYS A 193 3.38 -2.16 12.35
CA CYS A 193 2.23 -1.54 13.02
C CYS A 193 2.65 -0.60 14.15
N LYS A 194 3.64 -1.00 14.97
CA LYS A 194 4.17 -0.16 16.06
C LYS A 194 4.85 1.09 15.52
N GLY A 195 5.67 0.96 14.49
CA GLY A 195 6.34 2.08 13.87
C GLY A 195 5.37 3.04 13.16
N LEU A 196 4.27 2.55 12.59
CA LEU A 196 3.20 3.41 12.07
C LEU A 196 2.55 4.24 13.20
N ALA A 197 2.17 3.58 14.30
CA ALA A 197 1.58 4.24 15.46
C ALA A 197 2.52 5.31 16.05
N GLN A 198 3.81 4.99 16.18
CA GLN A 198 4.83 5.93 16.64
C GLN A 198 4.95 7.15 15.72
N ASN A 199 4.94 6.94 14.40
CA ASN A 199 5.03 8.05 13.46
C ASN A 199 3.83 9.01 13.57
N ILE A 200 2.63 8.47 13.73
CA ILE A 200 1.40 9.24 13.92
C ILE A 200 1.48 10.07 15.20
N ALA A 201 1.86 9.44 16.33
CA ALA A 201 2.02 10.13 17.60
C ALA A 201 3.10 11.22 17.53
N ASP A 202 4.30 10.89 17.05
CA ASP A 202 5.42 11.83 16.92
C ASP A 202 5.06 13.09 16.12
N THR A 203 4.22 12.92 15.11
CA THR A 203 3.83 13.98 14.18
C THR A 203 2.65 14.80 14.71
N LEU A 204 1.65 14.16 15.30
CA LEU A 204 0.40 14.83 15.67
C LEU A 204 0.32 15.29 17.12
N THR A 205 0.99 14.60 18.06
CA THR A 205 0.73 14.80 19.50
C THR A 205 1.88 15.45 20.25
N LYS A 206 3.04 15.66 19.60
CA LYS A 206 4.21 16.24 20.24
C LYS A 206 3.93 17.67 20.75
N GLY A 207 4.01 17.84 22.07
CA GLY A 207 3.75 19.12 22.74
C GLY A 207 2.28 19.51 22.79
N ILE A 208 1.36 18.58 22.55
CA ILE A 208 -0.08 18.82 22.48
C ILE A 208 -0.80 17.92 23.49
N SER A 209 -1.62 18.53 24.35
CA SER A 209 -2.53 17.80 25.23
C SER A 209 -3.82 17.47 24.48
N LEU A 210 -4.04 16.17 24.22
CA LEU A 210 -5.29 15.70 23.62
C LEU A 210 -6.43 15.78 24.63
N ARG A 211 -7.61 16.24 24.19
CA ARG A 211 -8.82 16.23 25.02
C ARG A 211 -9.60 14.94 24.77
N GLN A 212 -10.18 14.40 25.83
CA GLN A 212 -11.01 13.20 25.76
C GLN A 212 -12.48 13.51 25.44
N PRO A 213 -13.21 12.60 24.75
CA PRO A 213 -12.70 11.39 24.13
C PRO A 213 -11.85 11.69 22.88
N VAL A 214 -10.76 10.94 22.67
CA VAL A 214 -9.99 10.94 21.43
C VAL A 214 -10.63 9.97 20.45
N ILE A 215 -11.27 10.49 19.41
CA ILE A 215 -11.98 9.68 18.42
C ILE A 215 -11.10 9.46 17.19
N VAL A 216 -10.98 8.22 16.74
CA VAL A 216 -10.19 7.83 15.57
C VAL A 216 -11.09 7.41 14.42
N VAL A 217 -10.85 7.99 13.24
CA VAL A 217 -11.60 7.76 12.00
C VAL A 217 -10.66 7.50 10.82
N GLY A 218 -11.23 7.05 9.69
CA GLY A 218 -10.47 6.70 8.49
C GLY A 218 -10.08 5.23 8.39
N GLY A 219 -9.51 4.83 7.25
CA GLY A 219 -9.25 3.42 6.91
C GLY A 219 -8.36 2.68 7.91
N VAL A 220 -7.35 3.36 8.46
CA VAL A 220 -6.38 2.76 9.40
C VAL A 220 -7.01 2.45 10.76
N SER A 221 -8.14 3.08 11.11
CA SER A 221 -8.89 2.75 12.33
C SER A 221 -9.33 1.28 12.40
N LYS A 222 -9.40 0.58 11.26
CA LYS A 222 -9.70 -0.86 11.19
C LYS A 222 -8.53 -1.74 11.63
N ASN A 223 -7.30 -1.23 11.67
CA ASN A 223 -6.12 -1.98 12.09
C ASN A 223 -6.00 -1.94 13.62
N LYS A 224 -6.49 -2.98 14.29
CA LYS A 224 -6.56 -3.02 15.76
C LYS A 224 -5.19 -2.95 16.42
N LYS A 225 -4.16 -3.55 15.81
CA LYS A 225 -2.81 -3.52 16.38
C LYS A 225 -2.19 -2.13 16.34
N VAL A 226 -2.38 -1.39 15.24
CA VAL A 226 -1.97 0.03 15.15
C VAL A 226 -2.72 0.86 16.19
N MET A 227 -4.03 0.65 16.33
CA MET A 227 -4.84 1.36 17.34
C MET A 227 -4.39 1.06 18.77
N SER A 228 -4.09 -0.20 19.09
CA SER A 228 -3.56 -0.60 20.39
C SER A 228 -2.23 0.08 20.69
N TYR A 229 -1.27 0.07 19.76
CA TYR A 229 0.01 0.75 19.95
C TYR A 229 -0.16 2.26 20.03
N LEU A 230 -1.05 2.84 19.23
CA LEU A 230 -1.29 4.28 19.24
C LEU A 230 -1.86 4.73 20.60
N SER A 231 -2.81 3.97 21.16
CA SER A 231 -3.36 4.23 22.49
C SER A 231 -2.30 4.14 23.59
N GLU A 232 -1.43 3.13 23.53
CA GLU A 232 -0.28 2.97 24.45
C GLU A 232 0.68 4.15 24.37
N ILE A 233 1.08 4.55 23.16
CA ILE A 233 2.06 5.64 22.92
C ILE A 233 1.49 7.01 23.33
N ILE A 234 0.20 7.25 23.05
CA ILE A 234 -0.48 8.48 23.47
C ILE A 234 -0.70 8.51 25.00
N GLY A 235 -0.70 7.35 25.66
CA GLY A 235 -0.99 7.23 27.09
C GLY A 235 -2.44 7.56 27.43
N SER A 236 -3.36 7.34 26.49
CA SER A 236 -4.79 7.60 26.69
C SER A 236 -5.66 6.64 25.87
N PRO A 237 -6.88 6.33 26.36
CA PRO A 237 -7.81 5.55 25.57
C PRO A 237 -8.19 6.31 24.29
N ILE A 238 -8.32 5.55 23.21
CA ILE A 238 -8.86 6.03 21.94
C ILE A 238 -10.19 5.33 21.67
N GLU A 239 -11.10 6.04 21.04
CA GLU A 239 -12.41 5.53 20.66
C GLU A 239 -12.53 5.45 19.14
N ILE A 240 -13.10 4.36 18.63
CA ILE A 240 -13.33 4.18 17.20
C ILE A 240 -14.84 4.11 16.99
N THR A 241 -15.38 4.96 16.11
CA THR A 241 -16.81 4.93 15.82
C THR A 241 -17.15 3.75 14.91
N LYS A 242 -18.41 3.28 14.96
CA LYS A 242 -18.85 2.11 14.16
C LYS A 242 -18.73 2.37 12.66
N LYS A 243 -18.89 3.62 12.23
CA LYS A 243 -18.83 4.05 10.83
C LYS A 243 -17.60 4.92 10.57
N SER A 244 -16.49 4.64 11.24
CA SER A 244 -15.24 5.41 11.17
C SER A 244 -14.73 5.67 9.75
N VAL A 245 -14.91 4.74 8.82
CA VAL A 245 -14.50 4.89 7.41
C VAL A 245 -15.50 5.68 6.55
N LEU A 246 -16.69 5.93 7.08
CA LEU A 246 -17.77 6.65 6.40
C LEU A 246 -17.95 8.07 6.95
N SER A 247 -17.25 8.48 8.01
CA SER A 247 -17.46 9.76 8.68
C SER A 247 -17.42 10.95 7.72
N GLY A 248 -16.47 11.02 6.78
CA GLY A 248 -16.43 12.08 5.78
C GLY A 248 -17.68 12.12 4.88
N ALA A 249 -18.12 10.97 4.38
CA ALA A 249 -19.31 10.85 3.55
C ALA A 249 -20.60 11.16 4.34
N ILE A 250 -20.72 10.69 5.59
CA ILE A 250 -21.83 11.04 6.48
C ILE A 250 -21.91 12.56 6.64
N GLY A 251 -20.78 13.20 6.94
CA GLY A 251 -20.70 14.65 7.05
C GLY A 251 -21.12 15.38 5.79
N CYS A 252 -20.66 14.90 4.62
CA CYS A 252 -21.05 15.46 3.33
C CYS A 252 -22.57 15.38 3.10
N ALA A 253 -23.19 14.23 3.43
CA ALA A 253 -24.64 14.06 3.30
C ALA A 253 -25.43 15.00 4.23
N LEU A 254 -24.99 15.11 5.49
CA LEU A 254 -25.63 15.98 6.49
C LEU A 254 -25.52 17.46 6.14
N LEU A 255 -24.36 17.90 5.65
CA LEU A 255 -24.13 19.29 5.26
C LEU A 255 -24.84 19.62 3.93
N ALA A 256 -24.94 18.66 3.01
CA ALA A 256 -25.78 18.80 1.83
C ALA A 256 -27.27 18.99 2.19
N GLN A 257 -27.75 18.25 3.19
CA GLN A 257 -29.10 18.44 3.72
C GLN A 257 -29.30 19.82 4.37
N GLU A 258 -28.32 20.31 5.13
CA GLU A 258 -28.41 21.63 5.78
C GLU A 258 -28.43 22.77 4.75
N ASN A 259 -27.66 22.62 3.66
CA ASN A 259 -27.61 23.57 2.53
C ASN A 259 -28.81 23.49 1.58
N ASP A 260 -29.64 22.44 1.68
CA ASP A 260 -30.88 22.27 0.89
C ASP A 260 -31.87 23.44 1.08
N SER A 261 -31.81 24.07 2.25
CA SER A 261 -32.66 25.21 2.64
C SER A 261 -32.55 26.43 1.71
N ASN A 262 -31.52 26.47 0.85
CA ASN A 262 -31.20 27.61 -0.02
C ASN A 262 -31.48 27.39 -1.52
N VAL A 263 -32.06 26.25 -1.93
CA VAL A 263 -32.29 25.94 -3.36
C VAL A 263 -33.74 25.46 -3.59
N SER A 264 -34.54 26.23 -4.34
CA SER A 264 -35.98 25.95 -4.52
C SER A 264 -36.31 24.86 -5.55
N ASN A 265 -35.37 24.33 -6.33
CA ASN A 265 -35.68 23.38 -7.41
C ASN A 265 -34.99 22.02 -7.21
N LYS A 266 -35.76 20.93 -7.39
CA LYS A 266 -35.24 19.56 -7.48
C LYS A 266 -34.30 19.47 -8.68
N THR A 267 -33.08 19.00 -8.46
CA THR A 267 -32.11 18.74 -9.53
C THR A 267 -32.21 17.27 -9.92
N ASP A 268 -32.40 16.97 -11.20
CA ASP A 268 -32.40 15.57 -11.65
C ASP A 268 -30.97 15.05 -11.77
N PHE A 269 -30.64 14.08 -10.91
CA PHE A 269 -29.33 13.45 -10.87
C PHE A 269 -29.29 12.18 -11.72
N SER A 270 -28.28 12.11 -12.58
CA SER A 270 -27.87 10.91 -13.32
C SER A 270 -26.36 10.77 -13.21
N ILE A 271 -25.82 9.57 -13.45
CA ILE A 271 -24.37 9.35 -13.36
C ILE A 271 -23.61 10.32 -14.29
N THR A 272 -24.11 10.55 -15.49
CA THR A 272 -23.52 11.47 -16.47
C THR A 272 -23.67 12.94 -16.10
N SER A 273 -24.71 13.31 -15.35
CA SER A 273 -24.91 14.69 -14.87
C SER A 273 -24.07 14.99 -13.63
N ILE A 274 -23.83 13.98 -12.78
CA ILE A 274 -23.02 14.09 -11.56
C ILE A 274 -21.53 14.16 -11.91
N ILE A 275 -21.04 13.21 -12.70
CA ILE A 275 -19.61 13.04 -12.94
C ILE A 275 -19.17 13.97 -14.06
N LYS A 276 -18.13 14.77 -13.80
CA LYS A 276 -17.43 15.51 -14.84
C LYS A 276 -16.79 14.49 -15.78
N SER A 277 -17.32 14.40 -17.00
CA SER A 277 -16.77 13.59 -18.08
C SER A 277 -15.24 13.74 -18.11
N GLN A 278 -14.52 12.70 -17.69
CA GLN A 278 -13.07 12.60 -17.82
C GLN A 278 -12.66 12.13 -19.23
N LEU A 279 -13.52 12.31 -20.23
CA LEU A 279 -13.15 12.15 -21.65
C LEU A 279 -12.50 13.43 -22.20
N GLN A 280 -11.83 14.23 -21.36
CA GLN A 280 -10.73 15.02 -21.91
C GLN A 280 -9.56 14.07 -22.02
N ASP A 281 -9.25 13.65 -23.25
CA ASP A 281 -7.94 13.10 -23.57
C ASP A 281 -6.92 13.92 -22.79
N LYS A 282 -6.15 13.27 -21.91
CA LYS A 282 -5.08 13.94 -21.18
C LYS A 282 -4.21 14.63 -22.23
N GLN A 283 -4.33 15.95 -22.36
CA GLN A 283 -3.44 16.74 -23.19
C GLN A 283 -2.11 16.78 -22.44
N TYR A 284 -1.30 15.76 -22.69
CA TYR A 284 0.05 15.74 -22.19
C TYR A 284 0.81 16.88 -22.90
N PHE A 285 1.40 17.78 -22.11
CA PHE A 285 2.25 18.86 -22.65
C PHE A 285 3.38 18.30 -23.52
N PHE A 286 3.83 17.09 -23.18
CA PHE A 286 4.74 16.31 -24.00
C PHE A 286 3.97 15.16 -24.64
N PRO A 287 4.26 14.78 -25.91
CA PRO A 287 3.76 13.53 -26.44
C PRO A 287 4.10 12.40 -25.45
N PRO A 288 3.18 11.43 -25.21
CA PRO A 288 3.46 10.27 -24.39
C PRO A 288 4.80 9.67 -24.81
N LEU A 289 5.64 9.27 -23.85
CA LEU A 289 6.90 8.63 -24.14
C LEU A 289 6.62 7.39 -25.00
N SER A 290 6.80 7.54 -26.31
CA SER A 290 6.76 6.43 -27.23
C SER A 290 8.12 5.77 -27.18
N SER A 291 8.14 4.46 -26.92
CA SER A 291 9.33 3.62 -26.96
C SER A 291 9.89 3.48 -28.38
N LYS A 292 10.24 4.59 -29.03
CA LYS A 292 10.79 4.64 -30.39
C LYS A 292 12.31 4.55 -30.41
N LEU A 293 12.97 5.05 -29.37
CA LEU A 293 14.43 4.94 -29.18
C LEU A 293 14.83 3.79 -28.26
N SER A 294 13.91 3.35 -27.39
CA SER A 294 14.08 2.12 -26.63
C SER A 294 13.52 0.97 -27.44
N VAL A 295 14.17 0.65 -28.56
CA VAL A 295 14.22 -0.75 -28.95
C VAL A 295 15.09 -1.36 -27.87
N PHE A 296 14.45 -1.87 -26.80
CA PHE A 296 15.16 -2.77 -25.90
C PHE A 296 15.74 -3.82 -26.82
N ALA A 297 17.08 -3.90 -26.92
CA ALA A 297 17.69 -4.79 -27.88
C ALA A 297 17.04 -6.17 -27.67
N ASP A 298 16.65 -6.82 -28.76
CA ASP A 298 16.22 -8.19 -28.66
C ASP A 298 17.49 -8.98 -28.30
N PHE A 299 17.74 -9.12 -26.99
CA PHE A 299 18.91 -9.81 -26.47
C PHE A 299 18.76 -11.33 -26.62
N THR A 300 17.78 -11.83 -27.38
CA THR A 300 17.47 -13.25 -27.55
C THR A 300 18.42 -13.97 -28.51
N ASP A 301 19.72 -13.78 -28.32
CA ASP A 301 20.72 -14.76 -28.80
C ASP A 301 20.73 -16.02 -27.90
N HIS A 302 19.89 -16.04 -26.85
CA HIS A 302 19.84 -17.11 -25.84
C HIS A 302 18.40 -17.61 -25.57
N LYS A 303 18.29 -18.80 -24.97
CA LYS A 303 16.98 -19.43 -24.68
C LYS A 303 16.41 -18.87 -23.37
N HIS A 304 15.23 -18.26 -23.43
CA HIS A 304 14.50 -17.74 -22.27
C HIS A 304 13.23 -18.56 -21.97
N PHE A 305 12.96 -18.85 -20.70
CA PHE A 305 11.69 -19.45 -20.25
C PHE A 305 11.44 -19.21 -18.76
N VAL A 306 10.20 -19.43 -18.31
CA VAL A 306 9.81 -19.38 -16.90
C VAL A 306 9.46 -20.77 -16.39
N GLN A 307 10.09 -21.20 -15.31
CA GLN A 307 9.85 -22.50 -14.68
C GLN A 307 9.77 -22.35 -13.16
N ASN A 308 8.71 -22.85 -12.53
CA ASN A 308 8.51 -22.77 -11.07
C ASN A 308 8.62 -21.32 -10.51
N ASN A 309 8.10 -20.32 -11.22
CA ASN A 309 8.24 -18.88 -10.91
C ASN A 309 9.69 -18.36 -10.87
N VAL A 310 10.60 -19.05 -11.59
CA VAL A 310 11.96 -18.59 -11.84
C VAL A 310 12.08 -18.30 -13.33
N GLU A 311 12.44 -17.07 -13.67
CA GLU A 311 12.85 -16.68 -15.02
C GLU A 311 14.26 -17.23 -15.26
N VAL A 312 14.46 -17.89 -16.41
CA VAL A 312 15.69 -18.59 -16.77
C VAL A 312 16.17 -18.10 -18.13
N ASP A 313 17.42 -17.69 -18.17
CA ASP A 313 18.16 -17.37 -19.39
C ASP A 313 19.29 -18.40 -19.56
N ILE A 314 19.26 -19.19 -20.63
CA ILE A 314 20.33 -20.13 -20.99
C ILE A 314 21.13 -19.55 -22.15
N TYR A 315 22.31 -19.03 -21.85
CA TYR A 315 23.23 -18.38 -22.80
C TYR A 315 24.02 -19.41 -23.63
N GLU A 316 24.68 -20.34 -22.94
CA GLU A 316 25.43 -21.43 -23.55
C GLU A 316 25.37 -22.63 -22.60
N LEU A 317 25.19 -23.84 -23.12
CA LEU A 317 25.40 -25.06 -22.35
C LEU A 317 26.40 -25.95 -23.10
N PRO A 318 27.42 -26.50 -22.42
CA PRO A 318 28.32 -27.44 -23.05
C PRO A 318 27.57 -28.67 -23.55
N GLU A 319 27.84 -29.11 -24.79
CA GLU A 319 27.26 -30.33 -25.37
C GLU A 319 27.70 -31.63 -24.66
N ILE A 320 28.68 -31.52 -23.75
CA ILE A 320 29.37 -32.66 -23.16
C ILE A 320 28.64 -33.16 -21.90
N ARG A 321 28.31 -34.47 -21.91
CA ARG A 321 27.82 -35.24 -20.75
C ARG A 321 28.92 -35.49 -19.70
N ARG A 322 29.40 -34.44 -19.04
CA ARG A 322 30.38 -34.54 -17.95
C ARG A 322 30.06 -33.55 -16.82
N LYS A 323 30.82 -33.65 -15.72
CA LYS A 323 30.81 -32.64 -14.66
C LYS A 323 31.46 -31.36 -15.19
N ILE A 324 30.72 -30.25 -15.18
CA ILE A 324 31.18 -28.94 -15.65
C ILE A 324 31.62 -28.13 -14.43
N PRO A 325 32.89 -27.74 -14.29
CA PRO A 325 33.34 -26.90 -13.19
C PRO A 325 32.77 -25.48 -13.35
N VAL A 326 32.12 -24.96 -12.31
CA VAL A 326 31.46 -23.64 -12.39
C VAL A 326 31.64 -22.80 -11.12
N TYR A 327 31.56 -21.48 -11.26
CA TYR A 327 31.30 -20.57 -10.15
C TYR A 327 29.85 -20.11 -10.18
N MET A 328 29.32 -19.76 -8.99
CA MET A 328 27.98 -19.21 -8.86
C MET A 328 27.98 -17.90 -8.08
N GLY A 329 27.34 -16.88 -8.63
CA GLY A 329 27.02 -15.64 -7.91
C GLY A 329 25.54 -15.60 -7.58
N ILE A 330 25.17 -15.23 -6.35
CA ILE A 330 23.76 -15.04 -5.95
C ILE A 330 23.58 -13.64 -5.36
N ASP A 331 22.74 -12.83 -5.98
CA ASP A 331 22.30 -11.54 -5.45
C ASP A 331 20.95 -11.72 -4.74
N ILE A 332 20.90 -11.46 -3.43
CA ILE A 332 19.71 -11.62 -2.61
C ILE A 332 19.21 -10.25 -2.13
N GLY A 333 18.24 -9.70 -2.84
CA GLY A 333 17.56 -8.45 -2.48
C GLY A 333 16.30 -8.65 -1.63
N SER A 334 15.64 -7.56 -1.25
CA SER A 334 14.28 -7.59 -0.65
C SER A 334 13.23 -8.06 -1.63
N THR A 335 13.44 -7.72 -2.90
CA THR A 335 12.41 -7.79 -3.94
C THR A 335 12.65 -8.98 -4.85
N SER A 336 13.92 -9.22 -5.19
CA SER A 336 14.33 -10.26 -6.11
C SER A 336 15.59 -10.96 -5.64
N THR A 337 15.67 -12.25 -5.96
CA THR A 337 16.84 -13.09 -5.80
C THR A 337 17.28 -13.47 -7.21
N LYS A 338 18.54 -13.22 -7.52
CA LYS A 338 19.14 -13.50 -8.82
C LYS A 338 20.31 -14.43 -8.65
N ALA A 339 20.57 -15.28 -9.63
CA ALA A 339 21.78 -16.09 -9.65
C ALA A 339 22.36 -16.19 -11.05
N MET A 340 23.69 -16.27 -11.12
CA MET A 340 24.44 -16.50 -12.35
C MET A 340 25.35 -17.71 -12.16
N ILE A 341 25.38 -18.60 -13.15
CA ILE A 341 26.33 -19.72 -13.24
C ILE A 341 27.29 -19.40 -14.38
N MET A 342 28.57 -19.41 -14.07
CA MET A 342 29.66 -19.09 -15.01
C MET A 342 30.72 -20.18 -15.02
N ASP A 343 31.45 -20.27 -16.12
CA ASP A 343 32.56 -21.20 -16.27
C ASP A 343 33.67 -20.94 -15.23
N ALA A 344 34.29 -22.02 -14.73
CA ALA A 344 35.35 -21.92 -13.74
C ALA A 344 36.77 -21.98 -14.33
N GLU A 345 36.93 -22.26 -15.62
CA GLU A 345 38.23 -22.41 -16.26
C GLU A 345 38.70 -21.10 -16.91
N ALA A 346 37.92 -20.54 -17.84
CA ALA A 346 38.20 -19.29 -18.52
C ALA A 346 37.66 -18.06 -17.76
N GLY A 347 36.57 -18.24 -16.99
CA GLY A 347 36.02 -17.21 -16.09
C GLY A 347 35.29 -16.05 -16.77
N ASP A 348 35.12 -16.09 -18.08
CA ASP A 348 34.47 -15.07 -18.92
C ASP A 348 33.12 -15.53 -19.49
N LYS A 349 32.88 -16.85 -19.58
CA LYS A 349 31.63 -17.43 -20.09
C LYS A 349 30.54 -17.53 -19.03
N ILE A 350 29.35 -17.05 -19.38
CA ILE A 350 28.12 -17.19 -18.60
C ILE A 350 27.30 -18.33 -19.20
N TYR A 351 26.86 -19.27 -18.36
CA TYR A 351 26.00 -20.37 -18.81
C TYR A 351 24.52 -20.08 -18.58
N ILE A 352 24.16 -19.68 -17.36
CA ILE A 352 22.76 -19.54 -16.95
C ILE A 352 22.57 -18.28 -16.10
N GLY A 353 21.55 -17.50 -16.43
CA GLY A 353 20.95 -16.47 -15.59
C GLY A 353 19.61 -16.92 -15.00
N LEU A 354 19.40 -16.63 -13.72
CA LEU A 354 18.20 -17.02 -12.97
C LEU A 354 17.67 -15.81 -12.20
N TYR A 355 16.36 -15.58 -12.25
CA TYR A 355 15.69 -14.54 -11.50
C TYR A 355 14.39 -15.04 -10.87
N THR A 356 14.14 -14.70 -9.60
CA THR A 356 12.84 -14.92 -8.97
C THR A 356 12.55 -13.81 -7.96
N ARG A 357 11.27 -13.61 -7.62
CA ARG A 357 10.89 -12.63 -6.58
C ARG A 357 11.16 -13.21 -5.20
N THR A 358 11.85 -12.45 -4.35
CA THR A 358 12.19 -12.90 -2.98
C THR A 358 10.95 -12.99 -2.10
N MET A 359 10.02 -12.03 -2.22
CA MET A 359 8.77 -11.97 -1.45
C MET A 359 8.97 -12.14 0.06
N GLY A 360 10.05 -11.54 0.58
CA GLY A 360 10.45 -11.66 1.99
C GLY A 360 10.88 -13.05 2.44
N GLN A 361 11.06 -14.01 1.52
CA GLN A 361 11.38 -15.40 1.80
C GLN A 361 12.67 -15.81 1.09
N PRO A 362 13.84 -15.26 1.49
CA PRO A 362 15.10 -15.48 0.80
C PRO A 362 15.49 -16.95 0.69
N ILE A 363 15.23 -17.76 1.72
CA ILE A 363 15.49 -19.21 1.67
C ILE A 363 14.65 -19.88 0.58
N LYS A 364 13.33 -19.62 0.54
CA LYS A 364 12.46 -20.25 -0.45
C LYS A 364 12.81 -19.81 -1.88
N ALA A 365 13.12 -18.52 -2.07
CA ALA A 365 13.58 -18.01 -3.36
C ALA A 365 14.88 -18.71 -3.82
N THR A 366 15.87 -18.85 -2.94
CA THR A 366 17.10 -19.59 -3.24
C THR A 366 16.82 -21.08 -3.50
N GLN A 367 15.94 -21.72 -2.73
CA GLN A 367 15.53 -23.12 -2.97
C GLN A 367 14.86 -23.31 -4.34
N SER A 368 14.02 -22.37 -4.77
CA SER A 368 13.41 -22.38 -6.11
C SER A 368 14.46 -22.30 -7.22
N ILE A 369 15.46 -21.41 -7.07
CA ILE A 369 16.60 -21.32 -8.00
C ILE A 369 17.34 -22.67 -8.09
N PHE A 370 17.71 -23.27 -6.95
CA PHE A 370 18.41 -24.57 -6.96
C PHE A 370 17.56 -25.73 -7.49
N ARG A 371 16.24 -25.67 -7.33
CA ARG A 371 15.33 -26.66 -7.94
C ARG A 371 15.39 -26.59 -9.46
N VAL A 372 15.30 -25.39 -10.02
CA VAL A 372 15.37 -25.17 -11.47
C VAL A 372 16.74 -25.54 -12.03
N ILE A 373 17.83 -25.24 -11.31
CA ILE A 373 19.17 -25.70 -11.70
C ILE A 373 19.22 -27.23 -11.83
N ARG A 374 18.68 -27.99 -10.87
CA ARG A 374 18.65 -29.47 -10.92
C ARG A 374 17.81 -29.99 -12.08
N GLU A 375 16.73 -29.31 -12.42
CA GLU A 375 15.87 -29.66 -13.55
C GLU A 375 16.63 -29.45 -14.88
N ILE A 376 17.34 -28.32 -15.03
CA ILE A 376 18.21 -28.04 -16.18
C ILE A 376 19.33 -29.09 -16.30
N GLU A 377 20.00 -29.44 -15.20
CA GLU A 377 21.02 -30.50 -15.19
C GLU A 377 20.46 -31.83 -15.73
N LYS A 378 19.26 -32.20 -15.27
CA LYS A 378 18.59 -33.44 -15.67
C LYS A 378 18.18 -33.45 -17.14
N GLU A 379 17.56 -32.37 -17.63
CA GLU A 379 17.09 -32.25 -19.01
C GLU A 379 18.24 -32.28 -20.01
N ASN A 380 19.34 -31.61 -19.69
CA ASN A 380 20.51 -31.50 -20.58
C ASN A 380 21.54 -32.60 -20.34
N ARG A 381 21.31 -33.49 -19.36
CA ARG A 381 22.24 -34.59 -18.99
C ARG A 381 23.64 -34.09 -18.64
N ILE A 382 23.70 -32.94 -17.97
CA ILE A 382 24.93 -32.32 -17.46
C ILE A 382 24.93 -32.32 -15.93
N ARG A 383 26.08 -32.02 -15.31
CA ARG A 383 26.15 -31.81 -13.87
C ARG A 383 27.13 -30.70 -13.53
N PHE A 384 26.69 -29.67 -12.83
CA PHE A 384 27.53 -28.61 -12.35
C PHE A 384 28.36 -29.06 -11.14
N SER A 385 29.64 -28.71 -11.16
CA SER A 385 30.59 -28.91 -10.08
C SER A 385 31.01 -27.54 -9.57
N PHE A 386 30.24 -27.00 -8.63
CA PHE A 386 30.50 -25.69 -8.04
C PHE A 386 31.88 -25.66 -7.35
N LYS A 387 32.80 -24.85 -7.90
CA LYS A 387 34.15 -24.61 -7.36
C LYS A 387 34.17 -23.47 -6.35
N GLY A 388 33.17 -22.59 -6.42
CA GLY A 388 32.95 -21.56 -5.43
C GLY A 388 31.60 -20.87 -5.62
N VAL A 389 31.07 -20.34 -4.54
CA VAL A 389 29.81 -19.60 -4.49
C VAL A 389 30.03 -18.27 -3.80
N GLY A 390 29.69 -17.18 -4.48
CA GLY A 390 29.65 -15.83 -3.92
C GLY A 390 28.21 -15.38 -3.69
N THR A 391 27.94 -14.72 -2.56
CA THR A 391 26.66 -14.07 -2.31
C THR A 391 26.83 -12.55 -2.19
N THR A 392 25.84 -11.81 -2.67
CA THR A 392 25.78 -10.36 -2.57
C THR A 392 24.35 -9.88 -2.31
N GLY A 393 24.17 -8.56 -2.25
CA GLY A 393 22.92 -7.93 -1.90
C GLY A 393 22.66 -7.96 -0.40
N SER A 394 21.46 -7.54 -0.04
CA SER A 394 21.04 -7.42 1.33
C SER A 394 21.11 -8.75 2.10
N GLY A 395 20.59 -9.85 1.54
CA GLY A 395 20.49 -11.19 2.13
C GLY A 395 21.77 -12.03 2.13
N ARG A 396 22.90 -11.48 1.65
CA ARG A 396 24.13 -12.23 1.38
C ARG A 396 24.66 -13.05 2.56
N LYS A 397 24.74 -12.47 3.76
CA LYS A 397 25.34 -13.12 4.93
C LYS A 397 24.49 -14.29 5.41
N PHE A 398 23.17 -14.18 5.29
CA PHE A 398 22.25 -15.22 5.71
C PHE A 398 22.31 -16.41 4.76
N ILE A 399 22.20 -16.16 3.45
CA ILE A 399 22.29 -17.22 2.45
C ILE A 399 23.70 -17.81 2.37
N GLN A 400 24.75 -17.03 2.62
CA GLN A 400 26.11 -17.54 2.75
C GLN A 400 26.19 -18.63 3.81
N LYS A 401 25.64 -18.38 5.01
CA LYS A 401 25.62 -19.39 6.09
C LYS A 401 24.79 -20.63 5.72
N VAL A 402 23.62 -20.43 5.09
CA VAL A 402 22.74 -21.54 4.69
C VAL A 402 23.39 -22.44 3.64
N LEU A 403 24.06 -21.85 2.64
CA LEU A 403 24.71 -22.58 1.56
C LEU A 403 26.15 -23.00 1.89
N ASN A 404 26.72 -22.50 2.99
CA ASN A 404 28.15 -22.50 3.25
C ASN A 404 28.95 -21.92 2.08
N ALA A 405 28.48 -20.79 1.54
CA ALA A 405 29.11 -20.11 0.40
C ALA A 405 30.45 -19.48 0.81
N ASP A 406 31.41 -19.47 -0.12
CA ASP A 406 32.79 -19.09 0.13
C ASP A 406 32.94 -17.61 0.47
N LEU A 407 32.15 -16.75 -0.18
CA LEU A 407 32.26 -15.30 -0.04
C LEU A 407 30.89 -14.64 0.12
N ALA A 408 30.84 -13.62 1.00
CA ALA A 408 29.76 -12.65 1.05
C ALA A 408 30.32 -11.25 0.78
N ILE A 409 30.06 -10.73 -0.41
CA ILE A 409 30.66 -9.51 -0.94
C ILE A 409 29.63 -8.37 -0.86
N ASP A 410 30.08 -7.15 -0.60
CA ASP A 410 29.17 -6.00 -0.68
C ASP A 410 28.66 -5.76 -2.11
N GLU A 411 27.44 -5.27 -2.23
CA GLU A 411 26.76 -5.07 -3.51
C GLU A 411 27.50 -4.06 -4.39
N ILE A 412 28.04 -3.00 -3.80
CA ILE A 412 28.80 -1.98 -4.54
C ILE A 412 30.07 -2.59 -5.14
N THR A 413 30.78 -3.41 -4.36
CA THR A 413 31.99 -4.10 -4.83
C THR A 413 31.68 -5.13 -5.90
N ALA A 414 30.59 -5.88 -5.75
CA ALA A 414 30.14 -6.86 -6.74
C ALA A 414 29.78 -6.19 -8.07
N HIS A 415 29.02 -5.08 -8.03
CA HIS A 415 28.70 -4.29 -9.23
C HIS A 415 29.94 -3.69 -9.87
N ALA A 416 30.86 -3.11 -9.09
CA ALA A 416 32.10 -2.54 -9.62
C ALA A 416 32.95 -3.59 -10.33
N ARG A 417 33.04 -4.82 -9.78
CA ARG A 417 33.75 -5.93 -10.43
C ARG A 417 33.08 -6.38 -11.72
N ALA A 418 31.75 -6.52 -11.71
CA ALA A 418 30.98 -6.92 -12.90
C ALA A 418 31.10 -5.87 -14.03
N GLY A 419 31.06 -4.59 -13.70
CA GLY A 419 31.20 -3.50 -14.68
C GLY A 419 32.56 -3.50 -15.39
N GLY A 420 33.61 -4.02 -14.77
CA GLY A 420 34.93 -4.18 -15.40
C GLY A 420 35.08 -5.40 -16.31
N ILE A 421 34.07 -6.28 -16.38
CA ILE A 421 34.05 -7.49 -17.23
C ILE A 421 33.15 -7.28 -18.47
N ILE A 422 32.21 -6.33 -18.40
CA ILE A 422 31.20 -6.06 -19.44
C ILE A 422 31.71 -5.05 -20.51
N ILE A 423 32.87 -4.42 -20.28
CA ILE A 423 33.58 -3.54 -21.23
C ILE A 423 34.65 -4.37 -21.94
#